data_AF-G6XGQ7-F1
#
_entry.id   AF-G6XGQ7-F1
#
_cell.length_a   1.000
_cell.length_b   1.000
_cell.length_c   1.000
_cell.angle_alpha   90.00
_cell.angle_beta   90.00
_cell.angle_gamma   90.00
#
_symmetry.space_group_name_H-M   'P 1'
#
loop_
_entity.id
_entity.type
_entity.pdbx_description
1 polymer ?
#
loop_
_entity_poly.entity_id
_entity_poly.type
_entity_poly.pdbx_seq_one_letter_code
_entity_poly.pdbx_strand_id
1 'polypeptide(L)'
;MSRSVIALCGLSLLAVLSTSVVQAAESSWTAAKCGAEPQAPAIKAGTVAQYNDSVDRVTAYEKAARAYNACVSGQANREETAISQEASAKISHIHAGSAAVQGHIAASFQKLSTELTTAGRKLGHH
;
A
#
# COMPACT_ATOMS: atom_id res chain seq x y z
N MET A 1 -36.82 51.05 10.38
CA MET A 1 -35.73 51.81 9.73
C MET A 1 -34.56 50.87 9.52
N SER A 2 -34.38 50.48 8.26
CA SER A 2 -33.37 49.57 7.74
C SER A 2 -31.98 50.22 7.81
N ARG A 3 -30.95 49.49 8.26
CA ARG A 3 -29.56 49.80 7.90
C ARG A 3 -28.79 48.50 7.70
N SER A 4 -28.68 48.11 6.43
CA SER A 4 -27.67 47.18 5.94
C SER A 4 -26.30 47.84 6.07
N VAL A 5 -25.31 47.12 6.60
CA VAL A 5 -23.89 47.44 6.42
C VAL A 5 -23.21 46.17 5.95
N ILE A 6 -22.87 46.17 4.67
CA ILE A 6 -21.99 45.20 4.02
C ILE A 6 -20.58 45.50 4.52
N ALA A 7 -19.95 44.54 5.20
CA ALA A 7 -18.52 44.59 5.51
C ALA A 7 -17.84 43.41 4.82
N LEU A 8 -17.15 43.72 3.73
CA LEU A 8 -16.16 42.84 3.11
C LEU A 8 -15.07 42.51 4.15
N CYS A 9 -14.86 41.23 4.41
CA CYS A 9 -13.62 40.73 5.01
C CYS A 9 -13.11 39.59 4.12
N GLY A 10 -12.12 39.93 3.29
CA GLY A 10 -11.35 38.96 2.52
C GLY A 10 -10.55 38.10 3.47
N LEU A 11 -10.88 36.81 3.51
CA LEU A 11 -10.09 35.80 4.20
C LEU A 11 -9.23 35.09 3.16
N SER A 12 -8.01 35.57 2.99
CA SER A 12 -6.98 34.89 2.20
C SER A 12 -6.65 33.56 2.87
N LEU A 13 -7.18 32.46 2.31
CA LEU A 13 -6.76 31.11 2.68
C LEU A 13 -5.30 30.90 2.23
N LEU A 14 -4.37 31.09 3.16
CA LEU A 14 -3.03 30.50 3.08
C LEU A 14 -3.18 28.99 3.23
N ALA A 15 -3.26 28.29 2.09
CA ALA A 15 -3.17 26.84 2.05
C ALA A 15 -1.77 26.43 2.52
N VAL A 16 -1.66 25.95 3.76
CA VAL A 16 -0.48 25.24 4.24
C VAL A 16 -0.43 23.92 3.47
N LEU A 17 0.32 23.92 2.37
CA LEU A 17 0.77 22.70 1.70
C LEU A 17 1.67 21.97 2.69
N SER A 18 1.06 21.12 3.51
CA SER A 18 1.78 20.07 4.21
C SER A 18 2.27 19.12 3.12
N THR A 19 3.48 19.34 2.64
CA THR A 19 4.22 18.34 1.88
C THR A 19 4.52 17.19 2.84
N SER A 20 3.53 16.33 3.05
CA SER A 20 3.82 14.96 3.41
C SER A 20 4.65 14.43 2.25
N VAL A 21 5.97 14.47 2.42
CA VAL A 21 6.88 13.68 1.60
C VAL A 21 6.52 12.25 1.96
N VAL A 22 5.55 11.71 1.22
CA VAL A 22 5.44 10.27 1.07
C VAL A 22 6.75 9.93 0.40
N GLN A 23 7.76 9.58 1.20
CA GLN A 23 8.80 8.69 0.74
C GLN A 23 8.04 7.42 0.35
N ALA A 24 7.56 7.38 -0.89
CA ALA A 24 7.46 6.14 -1.60
C ALA A 24 8.86 5.59 -1.47
N ALA A 25 9.03 4.57 -0.64
CA ALA A 25 10.29 3.85 -0.57
C ALA A 25 10.61 3.55 -2.04
N GLU A 26 11.66 4.16 -2.58
CA GLU A 26 12.21 3.70 -3.84
C GLU A 26 12.54 2.24 -3.57
N SER A 27 11.67 1.35 -4.06
CA SER A 27 11.82 -0.06 -3.78
C SER A 27 13.03 -0.47 -4.59
N SER A 28 14.17 -0.56 -3.91
CA SER A 28 15.41 -1.19 -4.35
C SER A 28 15.21 -2.71 -4.54
N TRP A 29 14.02 -3.11 -5.00
CA TRP A 29 13.65 -4.48 -5.18
C TRP A 29 14.56 -5.06 -6.25
N THR A 30 15.24 -6.12 -5.88
CA THR A 30 16.14 -6.86 -6.76
C THR A 30 15.78 -8.32 -6.67
N ALA A 31 15.94 -9.02 -7.78
CA ALA A 31 15.84 -10.48 -7.83
C ALA A 31 17.11 -11.13 -7.28
N ALA A 32 17.55 -10.74 -6.07
CA ALA A 32 18.83 -11.14 -5.48
C ALA A 32 19.01 -12.68 -5.38
N LYS A 33 17.91 -13.44 -5.38
CA LYS A 33 17.92 -14.92 -5.33
C LYS A 33 17.99 -15.58 -6.71
N CYS A 34 17.86 -14.82 -7.80
CA CYS A 34 17.85 -15.34 -9.16
C CYS A 34 19.22 -15.31 -9.86
N GLY A 35 20.25 -14.80 -9.18
CA GLY A 35 21.58 -14.63 -9.75
C GLY A 35 21.65 -13.41 -10.67
N ALA A 36 22.67 -13.37 -11.53
CA ALA A 36 22.85 -12.30 -12.48
C ALA A 36 21.99 -12.49 -13.74
N GLU A 37 21.47 -11.40 -14.28
CA GLU A 37 20.79 -11.41 -15.56
C GLU A 37 21.77 -11.82 -16.68
N PRO A 38 21.45 -12.86 -17.47
CA PRO A 38 22.31 -13.26 -18.58
C PRO A 38 22.39 -12.14 -19.61
N GLN A 39 23.58 -11.93 -20.16
CA GLN A 39 23.82 -10.86 -21.12
C GLN A 39 23.60 -11.37 -22.54
N ALA A 40 22.88 -10.60 -23.36
CA ALA A 40 22.64 -10.94 -24.75
C ALA A 40 23.96 -10.99 -25.54
N PRO A 41 24.22 -12.05 -26.32
CA PRO A 41 25.47 -12.20 -27.06
C PRO A 41 25.46 -11.33 -28.32
N ALA A 42 26.64 -10.90 -28.76
CA ALA A 42 26.79 -10.30 -30.09
C ALA A 42 26.65 -11.36 -31.20
N ILE A 43 25.98 -10.98 -32.29
CA ILE A 43 25.78 -11.84 -33.47
C ILE A 43 26.85 -11.53 -34.52
N LYS A 44 27.46 -12.58 -35.08
CA LYS A 44 28.44 -12.50 -36.16
C LYS A 44 27.98 -13.37 -37.32
N ALA A 45 28.00 -12.85 -38.54
CA ALA A 45 27.48 -13.55 -39.71
C ALA A 45 28.38 -13.40 -40.95
N GLY A 46 29.66 -13.06 -40.77
CA GLY A 46 30.60 -12.88 -41.89
C GLY A 46 31.06 -14.18 -42.54
N THR A 47 30.89 -15.32 -41.86
CA THR A 47 31.14 -16.67 -42.40
C THR A 47 30.13 -17.66 -41.81
N VAL A 48 29.98 -18.83 -42.44
CA VAL A 48 29.14 -19.93 -41.92
C VAL A 48 29.57 -20.34 -40.51
N ALA A 49 30.87 -20.40 -40.24
CA ALA A 49 31.39 -20.73 -38.92
C ALA A 49 30.96 -19.68 -37.86
N GLN A 50 31.06 -18.39 -38.19
CA GLN A 50 30.63 -17.31 -37.30
C GLN A 50 29.11 -17.33 -37.05
N TYR A 51 28.33 -17.66 -38.07
CA TYR A 51 26.88 -17.79 -37.97
C TYR A 51 26.50 -18.94 -37.02
N ASN A 52 27.04 -20.14 -37.23
CA ASN A 52 26.75 -21.30 -36.39
C ASN A 52 27.13 -21.05 -34.92
N ASP A 53 28.30 -20.47 -34.67
CA ASP A 53 28.74 -20.05 -33.34
C ASP A 53 27.79 -19.00 -32.71
N SER A 54 27.21 -18.10 -33.53
CA SER A 54 26.18 -17.16 -33.04
C SER A 54 24.86 -17.87 -32.70
N VAL A 55 24.45 -18.88 -33.47
CA VAL A 55 23.26 -19.68 -33.19
C VAL A 55 23.41 -20.40 -31.83
N ASP A 56 24.58 -20.98 -31.57
CA ASP A 56 24.84 -21.67 -30.30
C ASP A 56 24.79 -20.70 -29.11
N ARG A 57 25.42 -19.51 -29.24
CA ARG A 57 25.37 -18.48 -28.19
C ARG A 57 23.96 -17.97 -27.92
N VAL A 58 23.17 -17.71 -28.97
CA VAL A 58 21.77 -17.28 -28.83
C VAL A 58 20.96 -18.36 -28.14
N THR A 59 21.09 -19.62 -28.56
CA THR A 59 20.38 -20.74 -27.94
C THR A 59 20.71 -20.87 -26.44
N ALA A 60 21.99 -20.72 -26.08
CA ALA A 60 22.43 -20.73 -24.68
C ALA A 60 21.85 -19.54 -23.89
N TYR A 61 21.91 -18.34 -24.46
CA TYR A 61 21.34 -17.13 -23.86
C TYR A 61 19.83 -17.27 -23.64
N GLU A 62 19.08 -17.70 -24.65
CA GLU A 62 17.63 -17.86 -24.56
C GLU A 62 17.23 -18.83 -23.45
N LYS A 63 17.95 -19.95 -23.31
CA LYS A 63 17.73 -20.91 -22.22
C LYS A 63 17.98 -20.25 -20.86
N ALA A 64 19.10 -19.54 -20.71
CA ALA A 64 19.44 -18.87 -19.46
C ALA A 64 18.45 -17.75 -19.12
N ALA A 65 18.06 -16.93 -20.10
CA ALA A 65 17.14 -15.80 -19.94
C ALA A 65 15.74 -16.27 -19.53
N ARG A 66 15.24 -17.36 -20.14
CA ARG A 66 13.96 -17.97 -19.72
C ARG A 66 14.00 -18.46 -18.28
N ALA A 67 15.08 -19.13 -17.88
CA ALA A 67 15.25 -19.59 -16.50
C ALA A 67 15.33 -18.44 -15.50
N TYR A 68 16.11 -17.40 -15.82
CA TYR A 68 16.22 -16.19 -15.00
C TYR A 68 14.86 -15.49 -14.86
N ASN A 69 14.16 -15.25 -15.97
CA ASN A 69 12.85 -14.58 -15.95
C ASN A 69 11.80 -15.36 -15.15
N ALA A 70 11.76 -16.69 -15.29
CA ALA A 70 10.89 -17.54 -14.48
C ALA A 70 11.18 -17.42 -12.98
N CYS A 71 12.47 -17.34 -12.60
CA CYS A 71 12.86 -17.09 -11.21
C CYS A 71 12.39 -15.71 -10.73
N VAL A 72 12.67 -14.65 -11.50
CA VAL A 72 12.32 -13.26 -11.17
C VAL A 72 10.82 -13.14 -10.94
N SER A 73 10.01 -13.63 -11.89
CA SER A 73 8.55 -13.60 -11.80
C SER A 73 8.04 -14.40 -10.61
N GLY A 74 8.63 -15.57 -10.34
CA GLY A 74 8.28 -16.38 -9.19
C GLY A 74 8.63 -15.70 -7.85
N GLN A 75 9.75 -14.97 -7.78
CA GLN A 75 10.14 -14.23 -6.59
C GLN A 75 9.21 -13.03 -6.36
N ALA A 76 8.96 -12.23 -7.41
CA ALA A 76 8.05 -11.10 -7.34
C ALA A 76 6.67 -11.52 -6.83
N ASN A 77 6.05 -12.54 -7.45
CA ASN A 77 4.73 -13.02 -7.04
C ASN A 77 4.69 -13.49 -5.58
N ARG A 78 5.76 -14.14 -5.09
CA ARG A 78 5.84 -14.57 -3.68
C ARG A 78 5.90 -13.39 -2.72
N GLU A 79 6.71 -12.38 -3.04
CA GLU A 79 6.86 -11.20 -2.20
C GLU A 79 5.60 -10.33 -2.23
N GLU A 80 4.99 -10.12 -3.39
CA GLU A 80 3.69 -9.45 -3.54
C GLU A 80 2.60 -10.16 -2.72
N THR A 81 2.57 -11.49 -2.78
CA THR A 81 1.62 -12.29 -2.00
C THR A 81 1.85 -12.11 -0.50
N ALA A 82 3.11 -12.15 -0.05
CA ALA A 82 3.44 -11.96 1.36
C ALA A 82 3.04 -10.56 1.86
N ILE A 83 3.36 -9.52 1.08
CA ILE A 83 2.99 -8.13 1.38
C ILE A 83 1.46 -8.00 1.46
N SER A 84 0.74 -8.56 0.49
CA SER A 84 -0.73 -8.52 0.46
C SER A 84 -1.34 -9.19 1.70
N GLN A 85 -0.84 -10.37 2.09
CA GLN A 85 -1.30 -11.07 3.28
C GLN A 85 -1.00 -10.29 4.56
N GLU A 86 0.20 -9.74 4.69
CA GLU A 86 0.58 -8.92 5.83
C GLU A 86 -0.29 -7.66 5.94
N ALA A 87 -0.49 -6.95 4.83
CA ALA A 87 -1.34 -5.77 4.77
C ALA A 87 -2.79 -6.10 5.17
N SER A 88 -3.34 -7.18 4.62
CA SER A 88 -4.69 -7.65 4.95
C SER A 88 -4.83 -7.98 6.43
N ALA A 89 -3.84 -8.65 7.03
CA ALA A 89 -3.85 -8.97 8.45
C ALA A 89 -3.81 -7.71 9.32
N LYS A 90 -2.96 -6.73 8.98
CA LYS A 90 -2.89 -5.45 9.68
C LYS A 90 -4.20 -4.66 9.60
N ILE A 91 -4.80 -4.59 8.41
CA ILE A 91 -6.09 -3.93 8.19
C ILE A 91 -7.18 -4.62 9.02
N SER A 92 -7.24 -5.95 9.00
CA SER A 92 -8.19 -6.73 9.80
C SER A 92 -8.04 -6.45 11.30
N HIS A 93 -6.81 -6.40 11.82
CA HIS A 93 -6.54 -6.06 13.20
C HIS A 93 -7.05 -4.67 13.58
N ILE A 94 -6.80 -3.66 12.75
CA ILE A 94 -7.27 -2.29 12.97
C ILE A 94 -8.80 -2.21 12.96
N HIS A 95 -9.45 -2.90 12.02
CA HIS A 95 -10.92 -2.95 11.97
C HIS A 95 -11.50 -3.61 13.22
N ALA A 96 -10.94 -4.75 13.65
CA ALA A 96 -11.39 -5.44 14.86
C ALA A 96 -11.25 -4.55 16.11
N GLY A 97 -10.10 -3.90 16.27
CA GLY A 97 -9.88 -2.97 17.38
C GLY A 97 -10.84 -1.78 17.35
N SER A 98 -11.05 -1.19 16.18
CA SER A 98 -11.98 -0.05 16.01
C SER A 98 -13.42 -0.44 16.35
N ALA A 99 -13.87 -1.61 15.87
CA ALA A 99 -15.20 -2.12 16.18
C ALA A 99 -15.37 -2.41 17.68
N ALA A 100 -14.34 -2.95 18.34
CA ALA A 100 -14.38 -3.18 19.78
C ALA A 100 -14.53 -1.89 20.58
N VAL A 101 -13.77 -0.84 20.23
CA VAL A 101 -13.88 0.49 20.85
C VAL A 101 -15.27 1.08 20.66
N GLN A 102 -15.78 1.05 19.42
CA GLN A 102 -17.12 1.54 19.11
C GLN A 102 -18.21 0.80 19.90
N GLY A 103 -18.09 -0.53 20.00
CA GLY A 103 -18.99 -1.35 20.82
C GLY A 103 -18.95 -1.00 22.30
N HIS A 104 -17.75 -0.81 22.86
CA HIS A 104 -17.58 -0.40 24.26
C HIS A 104 -18.20 0.99 24.54
N ILE A 105 -18.01 1.95 23.62
CA ILE A 105 -18.59 3.29 23.74
C ILE A 105 -20.12 3.22 23.70
N ALA A 106 -20.69 2.45 22.76
CA ALA A 106 -22.14 2.27 22.65
C ALA A 106 -22.73 1.65 23.93
N ALA A 107 -22.10 0.61 24.47
CA ALA A 107 -22.51 -0.02 25.72
C ALA A 107 -22.42 0.95 26.91
N SER A 108 -21.36 1.77 26.95
CA SER A 108 -21.20 2.79 27.99
C SER A 108 -22.32 3.84 27.94
N PHE A 109 -22.70 4.31 26.76
CA PHE A 109 -23.82 5.24 26.59
C PHE A 109 -25.15 4.63 27.02
N GLN A 110 -25.42 3.37 26.69
CA GLN A 110 -26.62 2.67 27.14
C GLN A 110 -26.70 2.57 28.67
N LYS A 111 -25.57 2.24 29.30
CA LYS A 111 -25.47 2.19 30.77
C LYS A 111 -25.74 3.56 31.39
N LEU A 112 -25.03 4.59 30.94
CA LEU A 112 -25.21 5.96 31.44
C LEU A 112 -26.65 6.46 31.27
N SER A 113 -27.27 6.20 30.12
CA SER A 113 -28.69 6.55 29.87
C SER A 113 -29.63 5.87 30.88
N THR A 114 -29.38 4.59 31.19
CA THR A 114 -30.17 3.82 32.16
C THR A 114 -29.98 4.35 33.58
N GLU A 115 -28.75 4.65 33.97
CA GLU A 115 -28.42 5.24 35.28
C GLU A 115 -29.06 6.61 35.46
N LEU A 116 -28.96 7.50 34.46
CA LEU A 116 -29.59 8.81 34.47
C LEU A 116 -31.11 8.72 34.57
N THR A 117 -31.74 7.83 33.79
CA THR A 117 -33.19 7.61 33.85
C THR A 117 -33.64 7.12 35.23
N THR A 118 -32.84 6.25 35.85
CA THR A 118 -33.11 5.73 37.19
C THR A 118 -32.94 6.81 38.25
N ALA A 119 -31.88 7.61 38.17
CA ALA A 119 -31.65 8.74 39.07
C ALA A 119 -32.76 9.79 38.96
N GLY A 120 -33.16 10.14 37.74
CA GLY A 120 -34.27 11.07 37.48
C GLY A 120 -35.59 10.61 38.11
N ARG A 121 -35.92 9.31 37.99
CA ARG A 121 -37.09 8.74 38.66
C ARG A 121 -37.03 8.85 40.18
N LYS A 122 -35.86 8.63 40.80
CA LYS A 122 -35.69 8.78 42.26
C LYS A 122 -35.90 10.23 42.72
N LEU A 123 -35.39 11.19 41.95
CA LEU A 123 -35.50 12.62 42.29
C LEU A 123 -36.92 13.17 42.12
N GLY A 124 -37.71 12.65 41.17
CA GLY A 124 -39.10 13.09 40.93
C GLY A 124 -40.16 12.51 41.88
N HIS A 125 -39.77 11.66 42.84
CA HIS A 125 -40.65 11.12 43.89
C HIS A 125 -40.47 11.81 45.26
N HIS A 126 -39.76 12.95 45.29
CA HIS A 126 -39.71 13.90 46.39
C HIS A 126 -40.46 15.18 46.00
#